data_AF-A0A3Q1MGV6-F1
#
_entry.id   AF-A0A3Q1MGV6-F1
#
_cell.length_a   1.000
_cell.length_b   1.000
_cell.length_c   1.000
_cell.angle_alpha   90.00
_cell.angle_beta   90.00
_cell.angle_gamma   90.00
#
_symmetry.space_group_name_H-M   'P 1'
#
loop_
_entity.id
_entity.type
_entity.pdbx_description
1 polymer ?
#
loop_
_entity_poly.entity_id
_entity_poly.type
_entity_poly.pdbx_seq_one_letter_code
_entity_poly.pdbx_strand_id
1 'polypeptide(L)'
;MGIPEHLICLLRNLYVGQEATVRTGHGTTDWFQIGKGVRQGCILSPCLFNFYAKYIMRNAGLEEIQAEIKIAGRNINNLTYAVDNTLMAESEEELKSLLMKVKEESEKVGLKLNIQKTKIMASGPITSWEIDGETVETVSDFIVLGSKITADGDCSHDIKRRLLLGRKVMTNLDSIFKSRDITLPTMLRLVKAMVFPVVMYGCESWTVKKAER
;
A
#
# COMPACT_ATOMS: atom_id res chain seq x y z
N MET A 1 -15.13 19.33 -11.52
CA MET A 1 -15.27 17.86 -11.51
C MET A 1 -16.59 17.35 -12.13
N GLY A 2 -17.50 18.20 -12.61
CA GLY A 2 -18.68 17.74 -13.36
C GLY A 2 -19.67 16.87 -12.57
N ILE A 3 -19.58 16.85 -11.24
CA ILE A 3 -20.46 16.07 -10.36
C ILE A 3 -21.76 16.84 -10.14
N PRO A 4 -22.94 16.23 -10.34
CA PRO A 4 -24.23 16.86 -10.06
C PRO A 4 -24.37 17.35 -8.60
N GLU A 5 -24.90 18.55 -8.41
CA GLU A 5 -25.03 19.19 -7.09
C GLU A 5 -25.83 18.35 -6.08
N HIS A 6 -26.87 17.65 -6.53
CA HIS A 6 -27.67 16.79 -5.65
C HIS A 6 -26.85 15.65 -5.01
N LEU A 7 -25.85 15.11 -5.72
CA LEU A 7 -24.94 14.08 -5.17
C LEU A 7 -23.98 14.69 -4.14
N ILE A 8 -23.50 15.90 -4.39
CA ILE A 8 -22.66 16.64 -3.43
C ILE A 8 -23.45 16.91 -2.15
N CYS A 9 -24.71 17.33 -2.28
CA CYS A 9 -25.60 17.54 -1.15
C CYS A 9 -25.83 16.25 -0.36
N LEU A 10 -26.10 15.13 -1.03
CA LEU A 10 -26.29 13.83 -0.38
C LEU A 10 -25.03 13.37 0.37
N LEU A 11 -23.85 13.51 -0.25
CA LEU A 11 -22.58 13.21 0.42
C LEU A 11 -22.32 14.13 1.61
N ARG A 12 -22.60 15.44 1.47
CA ARG A 12 -22.45 16.40 2.57
C ARG A 12 -23.36 16.02 3.74
N ASN A 13 -24.63 15.69 3.49
CA ASN A 13 -25.56 15.26 4.53
C ASN A 13 -25.15 13.95 5.20
N LEU A 14 -24.45 13.06 4.48
CA LEU A 14 -23.87 11.87 5.07
C LEU A 14 -22.75 12.22 6.05
N TYR A 15 -21.94 13.25 5.79
CA TYR A 15 -20.73 13.59 6.54
C TYR A 15 -20.85 14.69 7.59
N VAL A 16 -21.81 15.61 7.45
CA VAL A 16 -22.01 16.71 8.41
C VAL A 16 -22.64 16.20 9.70
N GLY A 17 -22.13 16.65 10.84
CA GLY A 17 -22.71 16.38 12.17
C GLY A 17 -22.69 14.91 12.56
N GLN A 18 -21.71 14.14 12.06
CA GLN A 18 -21.59 12.73 12.40
C GLN A 18 -21.22 12.54 13.86
N GLU A 19 -21.88 11.59 14.51
CA GLU A 19 -21.50 11.09 15.83
C GLU A 19 -21.19 9.59 15.76
N ALA A 20 -20.30 9.14 16.62
CA ALA A 20 -19.97 7.74 16.82
C ALA A 20 -19.88 7.41 18.31
N THR A 21 -20.01 6.12 18.62
CA THR A 21 -19.67 5.52 19.91
C THR A 21 -18.91 4.22 19.65
N VAL A 22 -18.06 3.83 20.60
CA VAL A 22 -17.27 2.60 20.52
C VAL A 22 -17.87 1.56 21.45
N ARG A 23 -18.27 0.41 20.90
CA ARG A 23 -18.67 -0.76 21.68
C ARG A 23 -17.45 -1.61 22.01
N THR A 24 -17.18 -1.80 23.29
CA THR A 24 -16.08 -2.61 23.82
C THR A 24 -16.63 -3.79 24.63
N GLY A 25 -15.76 -4.70 25.08
CA GLY A 25 -16.15 -5.76 26.01
C GLY A 25 -16.62 -5.27 27.39
N HIS A 26 -16.31 -4.02 27.74
CA HIS A 26 -16.70 -3.39 29.01
C HIS A 26 -17.94 -2.51 28.91
N GLY A 27 -18.54 -2.40 27.72
CA GLY A 27 -19.70 -1.54 27.45
C GLY A 27 -19.49 -0.60 26.27
N THR A 28 -20.45 0.29 26.07
CA THR A 28 -20.49 1.29 25.01
C THR A 28 -20.04 2.65 25.56
N THR A 29 -19.14 3.34 24.86
CA THR A 29 -18.70 4.69 25.27
C THR A 29 -19.81 5.72 25.06
N ASP A 30 -19.62 6.92 25.60
CA ASP A 30 -20.46 8.05 25.21
C ASP A 30 -20.32 8.37 23.72
N TRP A 31 -21.32 9.06 23.18
CA TRP A 31 -21.28 9.59 21.82
C TRP A 31 -20.26 10.70 21.71
N PHE A 32 -19.53 10.72 20.60
CA PHE A 32 -18.59 11.78 20.25
C PHE A 32 -18.71 12.15 18.78
N GLN A 33 -18.40 13.41 18.48
CA GLN A 33 -18.48 13.97 17.14
C GLN A 33 -17.30 13.51 16.27
N ILE A 34 -17.57 13.12 15.03
CA ILE A 34 -16.58 12.77 14.02
C ILE A 34 -16.26 14.02 13.21
N GLY A 35 -15.10 14.63 13.46
CA GLY A 35 -14.69 15.86 12.77
C GLY A 35 -13.95 15.65 11.45
N LYS A 36 -13.24 14.51 11.28
CA LYS A 36 -12.38 14.24 10.11
C LYS A 36 -12.37 12.76 9.76
N GLY A 37 -12.19 12.47 8.48
CA GLY A 37 -11.98 11.13 7.96
C GLY A 37 -13.16 10.57 7.16
N VAL A 38 -12.93 9.40 6.57
CA VAL A 38 -13.96 8.62 5.87
C VAL A 38 -14.46 7.49 6.77
N ARG A 39 -15.70 7.02 6.57
CA ARG A 39 -16.29 5.97 7.41
C ARG A 39 -15.68 4.60 7.06
N GLN A 40 -14.89 4.03 7.95
CA GLN A 40 -14.38 2.67 7.76
C GLN A 40 -15.55 1.67 7.65
N GLY A 41 -15.50 0.79 6.65
CA GLY A 41 -16.58 -0.14 6.32
C GLY A 41 -17.69 0.42 5.43
N CYS A 42 -17.71 1.72 5.13
CA CYS A 42 -18.65 2.29 4.15
C CYS A 42 -18.17 2.02 2.72
N ILE A 43 -19.08 1.55 1.86
CA ILE A 43 -18.82 1.21 0.45
C ILE A 43 -18.27 2.42 -0.35
N LEU A 44 -18.70 3.64 0.00
CA LEU A 44 -18.27 4.87 -0.70
C LEU A 44 -16.91 5.39 -0.23
N SER A 45 -16.50 5.05 1.00
CA SER A 45 -15.31 5.62 1.62
C SER A 45 -14.01 5.37 0.85
N PRO A 46 -13.76 4.17 0.27
CA PRO A 46 -12.61 3.96 -0.60
C PRO A 46 -12.60 4.88 -1.83
N CYS A 47 -13.75 5.09 -2.47
CA CYS A 47 -13.86 5.96 -3.64
C CYS A 47 -13.61 7.43 -3.28
N LEU A 48 -14.18 7.89 -2.16
CA LEU A 48 -13.95 9.23 -1.64
C LEU A 48 -12.48 9.47 -1.29
N PHE A 49 -11.83 8.50 -0.66
CA PHE A 49 -10.40 8.59 -0.36
C PHE A 49 -9.54 8.66 -1.63
N ASN A 50 -9.87 7.86 -2.65
CA ASN A 50 -9.17 7.89 -3.93
C ASN A 50 -9.30 9.26 -4.63
N PHE A 51 -10.41 9.98 -4.47
CA PHE A 51 -10.52 11.35 -4.97
C PHE A 51 -9.52 12.30 -4.30
N TYR A 52 -9.36 12.21 -2.97
CA TYR A 52 -8.36 12.99 -2.24
C TYR A 52 -6.94 12.63 -2.67
N ALA A 53 -6.62 11.33 -2.76
CA ALA A 53 -5.31 10.87 -3.19
C ALA A 53 -4.97 11.41 -4.60
N LYS A 54 -5.92 11.29 -5.55
CA LYS A 54 -5.72 11.82 -6.90
C LYS A 54 -5.57 13.34 -6.93
N TYR A 55 -6.33 14.06 -6.10
CA TYR A 55 -6.20 15.51 -5.97
C TYR A 55 -4.81 15.91 -5.46
N ILE A 56 -4.30 15.25 -4.41
CA ILE A 56 -2.95 15.49 -3.88
C ILE A 56 -1.90 15.24 -4.97
N MET A 57 -1.95 14.09 -5.64
CA MET A 57 -0.95 13.72 -6.63
C MET A 57 -0.92 14.70 -7.81
N ARG A 58 -2.10 15.14 -8.27
CA ARG A 58 -2.21 16.13 -9.34
C ARG A 58 -1.65 17.49 -8.94
N ASN A 59 -2.00 17.98 -7.75
CA ASN A 59 -1.55 19.29 -7.28
C ASN A 59 -0.07 19.30 -6.89
N ALA A 60 0.47 18.16 -6.46
CA ALA A 60 1.91 18.02 -6.20
C ALA A 60 2.74 18.08 -7.51
N GLY A 61 2.07 18.18 -8.67
CA GLY A 61 2.72 18.34 -9.97
C GLY A 61 3.36 17.06 -10.49
N LEU A 62 3.03 15.89 -9.93
CA LEU A 62 3.64 14.62 -10.35
C LEU A 62 3.42 14.31 -11.83
N GLU A 63 2.35 14.82 -12.45
CA GLU A 63 2.08 14.66 -13.89
C GLU A 63 2.94 15.59 -14.77
N GLU A 64 3.55 16.64 -14.19
CA GLU A 64 4.30 17.70 -14.89
C GLU A 64 5.80 17.68 -14.60
N ILE A 65 6.24 16.88 -13.62
CA ILE A 65 7.63 16.83 -13.16
C ILE A 65 8.46 15.91 -14.06
N GLN A 66 9.61 16.42 -14.54
CA GLN A 66 10.60 15.70 -15.35
C GLN A 66 11.42 14.63 -14.60
N ALA A 67 11.22 14.46 -13.30
CA ALA A 67 11.79 13.34 -12.54
C ALA A 67 11.07 12.06 -12.96
N GLU A 68 11.60 11.37 -13.97
CA GLU A 68 10.88 10.33 -14.69
C GLU A 68 11.72 9.06 -14.80
N ILE A 69 11.22 7.94 -14.25
CA ILE A 69 11.74 6.63 -14.63
C ILE A 69 10.99 6.16 -15.87
N LYS A 70 11.73 5.86 -16.94
CA LYS A 70 11.17 5.31 -18.18
C LYS A 70 10.96 3.80 -18.07
N ILE A 71 9.69 3.39 -17.95
CA ILE A 71 9.28 1.99 -17.92
C ILE A 71 8.38 1.72 -19.13
N ALA A 72 8.80 0.81 -20.01
CA ALA A 72 8.06 0.43 -21.21
C ALA A 72 7.61 1.63 -22.09
N GLY A 73 8.46 2.65 -22.21
CA GLY A 73 8.17 3.87 -22.98
C GLY A 73 7.22 4.86 -22.31
N ARG A 74 6.86 4.63 -21.03
CA ARG A 74 6.08 5.56 -20.22
C ARG A 74 6.92 6.10 -19.08
N ASN A 75 6.67 7.35 -18.73
CA ASN A 75 7.30 7.99 -17.59
C ASN A 75 6.48 7.67 -16.34
N ILE A 76 7.14 7.13 -15.31
CA ILE A 76 6.53 6.75 -14.05
C ILE A 76 7.39 7.31 -12.92
N ASN A 77 6.77 8.07 -12.03
CA ASN A 77 7.42 8.62 -10.83
C ASN A 77 6.67 8.29 -9.53
N ASN A 78 5.48 7.71 -9.64
CA ASN A 78 4.72 7.24 -8.51
C ASN A 78 3.87 5.99 -8.81
N LEU A 79 3.67 5.19 -7.77
CA LEU A 79 2.68 4.11 -7.71
C LEU A 79 1.84 4.34 -6.45
N THR A 80 0.52 4.45 -6.60
CA THR A 80 -0.37 4.79 -5.49
C THR A 80 -1.42 3.71 -5.32
N TYR A 81 -1.51 3.14 -4.13
CA TYR A 81 -2.55 2.19 -3.75
C TYR A 81 -3.12 2.55 -2.39
N ALA A 82 -4.34 3.10 -2.39
CA ALA A 82 -4.97 3.63 -1.18
C ALA A 82 -4.03 4.59 -0.43
N VAL A 83 -3.58 4.22 0.77
CA VAL A 83 -2.67 5.01 1.62
C VAL A 83 -1.20 4.75 1.33
N ASP A 84 -0.87 3.66 0.63
CA ASP A 84 0.51 3.28 0.31
C ASP A 84 0.93 3.93 -1.00
N ASN A 85 1.83 4.91 -0.90
CA ASN A 85 2.39 5.61 -2.04
C ASN A 85 3.88 5.28 -2.16
N THR A 86 4.30 4.87 -3.35
CA THR A 86 5.70 4.68 -3.70
C THR A 86 6.09 5.78 -4.68
N LEU A 87 7.08 6.59 -4.31
CA LEU A 87 7.66 7.62 -5.18
C LEU A 87 9.00 7.10 -5.72
N MET A 88 9.32 7.48 -6.95
CA MET A 88 10.49 7.00 -7.68
C MET A 88 11.07 8.14 -8.53
N ALA A 89 12.39 8.25 -8.56
CA ALA A 89 13.13 9.22 -9.37
C ALA A 89 14.52 8.65 -9.73
N GLU A 90 15.20 9.27 -10.69
CA GLU A 90 16.56 8.87 -11.09
C GLU A 90 17.64 9.47 -10.18
N SER A 91 17.31 10.53 -9.44
CA SER A 91 18.22 11.19 -8.49
C SER A 91 17.62 11.33 -7.09
N GLU A 92 18.51 11.43 -6.09
CA GLU A 92 18.13 11.62 -4.69
C GLU A 92 17.41 12.97 -4.49
N GLU A 93 17.91 14.02 -5.15
CA GLU A 93 17.38 15.38 -5.08
C GLU A 93 15.94 15.45 -5.62
N GLU A 94 15.68 14.79 -6.75
CA GLU A 94 14.35 14.69 -7.32
C GLU A 94 13.40 13.91 -6.42
N LEU A 95 13.83 12.76 -5.89
CA LEU A 95 13.02 11.96 -4.97
C LEU A 95 12.62 12.77 -3.74
N LYS A 96 13.58 13.54 -3.18
CA LYS A 96 13.34 14.40 -2.02
C LYS A 96 12.35 15.52 -2.35
N SER A 97 12.52 16.16 -3.52
CA SER A 97 11.59 17.18 -4.03
C SER A 97 10.17 16.64 -4.19
N LEU A 98 10.02 15.46 -4.79
CA LEU A 98 8.73 14.77 -4.93
C LEU A 98 8.07 14.51 -3.58
N LEU A 99 8.82 13.96 -2.62
CA LEU A 99 8.31 13.66 -1.29
C LEU A 99 7.83 14.93 -0.56
N MET A 100 8.60 16.02 -0.64
CA MET A 100 8.24 17.29 0.00
C MET A 100 6.98 17.92 -0.61
N LYS A 101 6.81 17.87 -1.93
CA LYS A 101 5.59 18.35 -2.60
C LYS A 101 4.36 17.53 -2.19
N VAL A 102 4.49 16.20 -2.17
CA VAL A 102 3.41 15.31 -1.73
C VAL A 102 3.05 15.57 -0.27
N LYS A 103 4.05 15.78 0.60
CA LYS A 103 3.84 16.16 2.01
C LYS A 103 3.04 17.45 2.13
N GLU A 104 3.47 18.52 1.44
CA GLU A 104 2.83 19.83 1.50
C GLU A 104 1.37 19.77 1.01
N GLU A 105 1.10 19.12 -0.12
CA GLU A 105 -0.27 18.97 -0.65
C GLU A 105 -1.13 18.05 0.22
N SER A 106 -0.54 17.03 0.85
CA SER A 106 -1.24 16.17 1.80
C SER A 106 -1.70 16.94 3.04
N GLU A 107 -0.85 17.82 3.57
CA GLU A 107 -1.15 18.64 4.74
C GLU A 107 -2.30 19.62 4.49
N LYS A 108 -2.39 20.17 3.27
CA LYS A 108 -3.50 21.05 2.83
C LYS A 108 -4.87 20.37 2.91
N VAL A 109 -4.92 19.05 2.77
CA VAL A 109 -6.17 18.26 2.92
C VAL A 109 -6.26 17.52 4.26
N GLY A 110 -5.38 17.85 5.22
CA GLY A 110 -5.42 17.32 6.58
C GLY A 110 -4.84 15.91 6.74
N LEU A 111 -4.05 15.42 5.77
CA LEU A 111 -3.27 14.19 5.87
C LEU A 111 -1.84 14.51 6.30
N LYS A 112 -1.24 13.63 7.11
CA LYS A 112 0.14 13.76 7.56
C LYS A 112 0.95 12.57 7.08
N LEU A 113 2.17 12.83 6.63
CA LEU A 113 3.14 11.79 6.32
C LEU A 113 3.55 11.08 7.63
N ASN A 114 3.55 9.74 7.61
CA ASN A 114 4.08 8.95 8.72
C ASN A 114 5.56 8.66 8.44
N ILE A 115 6.45 9.47 9.02
CA ILE A 115 7.89 9.39 8.77
C ILE A 115 8.45 8.04 9.24
N GLN A 116 8.02 7.55 10.40
CA GLN A 116 8.44 6.26 10.94
C GLN A 116 8.09 5.07 10.02
N LYS A 117 7.01 5.17 9.24
CA LYS A 117 6.64 4.15 8.24
C LYS A 117 7.23 4.41 6.86
N THR A 118 7.69 5.62 6.59
CA THR A 118 8.31 5.99 5.31
C THR A 118 9.72 5.41 5.27
N LYS A 119 10.05 4.74 4.17
CA LYS A 119 11.38 4.16 3.93
C LYS A 119 11.94 4.68 2.62
N ILE A 120 13.25 4.82 2.58
CA ILE A 120 14.01 5.18 1.39
C ILE A 120 14.86 3.98 0.98
N MET A 121 14.86 3.67 -0.31
CA MET A 121 15.67 2.59 -0.87
C MET A 121 16.30 3.09 -2.17
N ALA A 122 17.58 2.81 -2.36
CA ALA A 122 18.34 3.21 -3.55
C ALA A 122 19.32 2.10 -3.92
N SER A 123 19.61 1.95 -5.22
CA SER A 123 20.68 1.04 -5.70
C SER A 123 22.07 1.67 -5.57
N GLY A 124 22.16 2.97 -5.33
CA GLY A 124 23.40 3.73 -5.10
C GLY A 124 23.50 4.28 -3.68
N PRO A 125 24.59 5.02 -3.36
CA PRO A 125 24.69 5.73 -2.09
C PRO A 125 23.56 6.75 -1.95
N ILE A 126 23.05 6.91 -0.73
CA ILE A 126 22.00 7.88 -0.40
C ILE A 126 22.37 8.61 0.89
N THR A 127 22.13 9.91 0.93
CA THR A 127 22.37 10.68 2.16
C THR A 127 21.26 10.46 3.18
N SER A 128 21.55 10.75 4.45
CA SER A 128 20.53 10.68 5.50
C SER A 128 19.53 11.83 5.33
N TRP A 129 18.24 11.51 5.38
CA TRP A 129 17.17 12.50 5.28
C TRP A 129 16.56 12.78 6.63
N GLU A 130 16.33 14.06 6.91
CA GLU A 130 15.57 14.53 8.06
C GLU A 130 14.36 15.32 7.54
N ILE A 131 13.18 14.96 8.04
CA ILE A 131 11.90 15.62 7.73
C ILE A 131 11.22 15.90 9.06
N ASP A 132 10.82 17.14 9.30
CA ASP A 132 10.16 17.57 10.55
C ASP A 132 10.89 17.16 11.85
N GLY A 133 12.22 17.07 11.83
CA GLY A 133 13.03 16.63 12.98
C GLY A 133 13.16 15.11 13.17
N GLU A 134 12.56 14.32 12.28
CA GLU A 134 12.65 12.86 12.28
C GLU A 134 13.51 12.36 11.11
N THR A 135 14.43 11.44 11.40
CA THR A 135 15.25 10.79 10.37
C THR A 135 14.42 9.74 9.61
N VAL A 136 14.43 9.80 8.28
CA VAL A 136 13.80 8.79 7.43
C VAL A 136 14.73 7.58 7.34
N GLU A 137 14.19 6.38 7.56
CA GLU A 137 15.00 5.15 7.53
C GLU A 137 15.34 4.75 6.09
N THR A 138 16.64 4.60 5.83
CA THR A 138 17.16 3.99 4.61
C THR A 138 17.24 2.47 4.77
N VAL A 139 16.69 1.72 3.81
CA VAL A 139 16.61 0.26 3.85
C VAL A 139 17.20 -0.37 2.58
N SER A 140 17.69 -1.61 2.71
CA SER A 140 18.14 -2.43 1.58
C SER A 140 17.04 -3.33 1.01
N ASP A 141 15.97 -3.54 1.77
CA ASP A 141 14.79 -4.26 1.34
C ASP A 141 13.52 -3.69 1.99
N PHE A 142 12.38 -3.87 1.32
CA PHE A 142 11.09 -3.45 1.83
C PHE A 142 9.95 -4.30 1.27
N ILE A 143 8.86 -4.42 2.03
CA ILE A 143 7.65 -5.12 1.57
C ILE A 143 6.67 -4.10 1.01
N VAL A 144 6.50 -4.09 -0.31
CA VAL A 144 5.53 -3.23 -1.02
C VAL A 144 4.37 -4.09 -1.49
N LEU A 145 3.16 -3.77 -1.06
CA LEU A 145 1.92 -4.49 -1.41
C LEU A 145 2.01 -6.02 -1.23
N GLY A 146 2.79 -6.44 -0.23
CA GLY A 146 3.01 -7.84 0.12
C GLY A 146 4.25 -8.47 -0.52
N SER A 147 4.79 -7.92 -1.61
CA SER A 147 5.98 -8.41 -2.29
C SER A 147 7.24 -7.77 -1.74
N LYS A 148 8.28 -8.58 -1.50
CA LYS A 148 9.57 -8.10 -1.03
C LYS A 148 10.40 -7.58 -2.21
N ILE A 149 10.78 -6.32 -2.14
CA ILE A 149 11.68 -5.67 -3.10
C ILE A 149 13.02 -5.45 -2.40
N THR A 150 14.11 -5.71 -3.10
CA THR A 150 15.49 -5.52 -2.62
C THR A 150 16.21 -4.51 -3.50
N ALA A 151 17.17 -3.77 -2.93
CA ALA A 151 17.92 -2.73 -3.64
C ALA A 151 18.75 -3.25 -4.83
N ASP A 152 19.11 -4.53 -4.80
CA ASP A 152 19.81 -5.25 -5.88
C ASP A 152 18.87 -5.86 -6.94
N GLY A 153 17.56 -5.76 -6.74
CA GLY A 153 16.54 -6.30 -7.65
C GLY A 153 16.40 -7.84 -7.63
N ASP A 154 17.01 -8.55 -6.68
CA ASP A 154 16.92 -10.02 -6.64
C ASP A 154 15.58 -10.53 -6.06
N CYS A 155 14.70 -11.00 -6.95
CA CYS A 155 13.42 -11.61 -6.56
C CYS A 155 13.56 -12.92 -5.76
N SER A 156 14.75 -13.54 -5.68
CA SER A 156 14.95 -14.80 -4.94
C SER A 156 14.56 -14.68 -3.45
N HIS A 157 14.72 -13.51 -2.86
CA HIS A 157 14.34 -13.23 -1.48
C HIS A 157 12.82 -13.26 -1.29
N ASP A 158 12.05 -12.71 -2.23
CA ASP A 158 10.59 -12.78 -2.18
C ASP A 158 10.08 -14.20 -2.44
N ILE A 159 10.64 -14.90 -3.44
CA ILE A 159 10.29 -16.30 -3.73
C ILE A 159 10.45 -17.17 -2.49
N LYS A 160 11.62 -17.08 -1.82
CA LYS A 160 11.87 -17.83 -0.58
C LYS A 160 10.86 -17.46 0.51
N ARG A 161 10.56 -16.18 0.68
CA ARG A 161 9.56 -15.70 1.64
C ARG A 161 8.16 -16.27 1.35
N ARG A 162 7.72 -16.26 0.09
CA ARG A 162 6.42 -16.81 -0.34
C ARG A 162 6.33 -18.31 -0.12
N LEU A 163 7.40 -19.06 -0.38
CA LEU A 163 7.48 -20.49 -0.07
C LEU A 163 7.36 -20.76 1.44
N LEU A 164 8.01 -19.95 2.29
CA LEU A 164 7.89 -20.06 3.75
C LEU A 164 6.47 -19.73 4.24
N LEU A 165 5.82 -18.71 3.67
CA LEU A 165 4.42 -18.40 3.97
C LEU A 165 3.48 -19.53 3.53
N GLY A 166 3.67 -20.08 2.33
CA GLY A 166 2.92 -21.25 1.86
C GLY A 166 3.12 -22.48 2.75
N ARG A 167 4.36 -22.73 3.19
CA ARG A 167 4.66 -23.79 4.17
C ARG A 167 3.90 -23.56 5.48
N LYS A 168 3.84 -22.34 5.98
CA LYS A 168 3.08 -22.02 7.20
C LYS A 168 1.59 -22.35 7.03
N VAL A 169 0.99 -22.05 5.87
CA VAL A 169 -0.40 -22.42 5.59
C VAL A 169 -0.56 -23.94 5.55
N MET A 170 0.37 -24.67 4.92
CA MET A 170 0.36 -26.14 4.93
C MET A 170 0.41 -26.69 6.36
N THR A 171 1.27 -26.16 7.23
CA THR A 171 1.36 -26.56 8.64
C THR A 171 0.06 -26.29 9.39
N ASN A 172 -0.61 -25.16 9.14
CA ASN A 172 -1.90 -24.86 9.76
C ASN A 172 -3.03 -25.83 9.34
N LEU A 173 -2.88 -26.49 8.18
CA LEU A 173 -3.81 -27.48 7.65
C LEU A 173 -3.40 -28.92 8.00
N ASP A 174 -2.37 -29.13 8.82
CA ASP A 174 -1.82 -30.45 9.12
C ASP A 174 -2.85 -31.42 9.72
N SER A 175 -3.71 -30.96 10.62
CA SER A 175 -4.79 -31.77 11.20
C SER A 175 -5.83 -32.21 10.17
N ILE A 176 -6.14 -31.33 9.20
CA ILE A 176 -7.06 -31.60 8.09
C ILE A 176 -6.44 -32.64 7.15
N PHE A 177 -5.16 -32.49 6.80
CA PHE A 177 -4.46 -33.43 5.91
C PHE A 177 -4.21 -34.80 6.54
N LYS A 178 -4.20 -34.89 7.88
CA LYS A 178 -4.12 -36.17 8.61
C LYS A 178 -5.47 -36.81 8.89
N SER A 179 -6.58 -36.11 8.63
CA SER A 179 -7.92 -36.65 8.85
C SER A 179 -8.24 -37.76 7.84
N ARG A 180 -8.81 -38.85 8.34
CA ARG A 180 -9.31 -39.96 7.52
C ARG A 180 -10.66 -39.66 6.87
N ASP A 181 -11.38 -38.64 7.37
CA ASP A 181 -12.71 -38.27 6.90
C ASP A 181 -12.68 -37.38 5.65
N ILE A 182 -11.48 -36.90 5.27
CA ILE A 182 -11.31 -35.99 4.14
C ILE A 182 -10.71 -36.74 2.96
N THR A 183 -11.38 -36.64 1.82
CA THR A 183 -10.94 -37.30 0.59
C THR A 183 -9.77 -36.55 -0.05
N LEU A 184 -8.88 -37.28 -0.74
CA LEU A 184 -7.74 -36.69 -1.47
C LEU A 184 -8.17 -35.57 -2.45
N PRO A 185 -9.25 -35.70 -3.26
CA PRO A 185 -9.70 -34.61 -4.12
C PRO A 185 -10.05 -33.33 -3.34
N THR A 186 -10.62 -33.46 -2.14
CA THR A 186 -10.94 -32.33 -1.27
C THR A 186 -9.67 -31.69 -0.71
N MET A 187 -8.70 -32.49 -0.28
CA MET A 187 -7.39 -31.98 0.16
C MET A 187 -6.67 -31.20 -0.96
N LEU A 188 -6.67 -31.72 -2.18
CA LEU A 188 -6.09 -31.04 -3.34
C LEU A 188 -6.80 -29.71 -3.63
N ARG A 189 -8.13 -29.65 -3.48
CA ARG A 189 -8.88 -28.39 -3.59
C ARG A 189 -8.46 -27.39 -2.52
N LEU A 190 -8.27 -27.83 -1.27
CA LEU A 190 -7.81 -26.96 -0.18
C LEU A 190 -6.41 -26.40 -0.45
N VAL A 191 -5.47 -27.23 -0.89
CA VAL A 191 -4.11 -26.78 -1.28
C VAL A 191 -4.20 -25.73 -2.39
N LYS A 192 -4.96 -26.01 -3.46
CA LYS A 192 -5.14 -25.06 -4.57
C LYS A 192 -5.84 -23.77 -4.15
N ALA A 193 -6.77 -23.81 -3.20
CA ALA A 193 -7.52 -22.64 -2.77
C ALA A 193 -6.82 -21.80 -1.68
N MET A 194 -5.98 -22.42 -0.84
CA MET A 194 -5.42 -21.77 0.34
C MET A 194 -3.91 -21.57 0.28
N VAL A 195 -3.18 -22.48 -0.37
CA VAL A 195 -1.71 -22.47 -0.37
C VAL A 195 -1.19 -21.81 -1.64
N PHE A 196 -1.72 -22.22 -2.81
CA PHE A 196 -1.27 -21.70 -4.09
C PHE A 196 -1.41 -20.17 -4.20
N PRO A 197 -2.53 -19.54 -3.79
CA PRO A 197 -2.62 -18.08 -3.83
C PRO A 197 -1.56 -17.39 -2.98
N VAL A 198 -1.17 -17.97 -1.84
CA VAL A 198 -0.13 -17.40 -0.97
C VAL A 198 1.26 -17.50 -1.60
N VAL A 199 1.56 -18.62 -2.25
CA VAL A 199 2.86 -18.87 -2.90
C VAL A 199 3.00 -18.07 -4.20
N MET A 200 1.92 -17.98 -4.98
CA MET A 200 1.95 -17.34 -6.31
C MET A 200 1.67 -15.84 -6.28
N TYR A 201 1.21 -15.27 -5.17
CA TYR A 201 0.97 -13.83 -5.12
C TYR A 201 2.26 -13.05 -5.43
N GLY A 202 2.16 -12.15 -6.42
CA GLY A 202 3.26 -11.29 -6.83
C GLY A 202 4.24 -11.94 -7.80
N CYS A 203 4.02 -13.20 -8.21
CA CYS A 203 4.94 -13.91 -9.11
C CYS A 203 5.04 -13.25 -10.49
N GLU A 204 4.02 -12.49 -10.90
CA GLU A 204 3.99 -11.68 -12.12
C GLU A 204 5.07 -10.59 -12.16
N SER A 205 5.61 -10.21 -11.00
CA SER A 205 6.69 -9.23 -10.88
C SER A 205 8.09 -9.85 -10.83
N TRP A 206 8.21 -11.18 -10.77
CA TRP A 206 9.51 -11.84 -10.70
C TRP A 206 10.21 -11.84 -12.06
N THR A 207 11.51 -11.56 -12.03
CA THR A 207 12.34 -11.47 -13.22
C THR A 207 13.18 -12.72 -13.40
N VAL A 208 13.19 -13.28 -14.60
CA VAL A 208 14.07 -14.41 -14.96
C VAL A 208 15.50 -13.89 -15.15
N LYS A 209 16.46 -14.47 -14.44
CA LYS A 209 17.88 -14.14 -14.60
C LYS A 209 18.38 -14.68 -15.94
N LYS A 210 19.42 -14.04 -16.50
CA LYS A 210 20.04 -14.52 -17.75
C LYS A 210 20.49 -15.98 -17.68
N ALA A 211 20.93 -16.46 -16.51
CA ALA A 211 21.35 -17.84 -16.28
C ALA A 211 20.20 -18.85 -16.25
N GLU A 212 18.95 -18.39 -16.18
CA GLU A 212 17.74 -19.21 -16.09
C GLU A 212 16.95 -19.26 -17.42
N ARG A 213 17.46 -18.58 -18.46
CA ARG A 213 16.96 -18.65 -19.84
C ARG A 213 17.72 -19.70 -20.63
#